data_AF-W5YX03-F1
#
_entry.id   AF-W5YX03-F1
#
_cell.length_a   1.000
_cell.length_b   1.000
_cell.length_c   1.000
_cell.angle_alpha   90.00
_cell.angle_beta   90.00
_cell.angle_gamma   90.00
#
_symmetry.space_group_name_H-M   'P 1'
#
loop_
_entity.id
_entity.type
_entity.pdbx_description
1 polymer ?
#
loop_
_entity_poly.entity_id
_entity_poly.type
_entity_poly.pdbx_seq_one_letter_code
_entity_poly.pdbx_strand_id
1 'polypeptide(L)'
;MIKLAWLGVDSRLHSSERRLGETILLEALEEAYRIVQYSGMGIAVVTDPLTQESDRFFKRYGFLPMGRQFGELQSLYLPMGTIGQLIDPPS
;
A
#
# COMPACT_ATOMS: atom_id res chain seq x y z
N MET A 1 2.59 6.80 11.68
CA MET A 1 2.33 6.36 10.29
C MET A 1 3.35 5.28 9.96
N ILE A 2 2.96 4.26 9.21
CA ILE A 2 3.87 3.17 8.80
C ILE A 2 4.31 3.44 7.36
N LYS A 3 5.61 3.37 7.05
CA LYS A 3 6.12 3.58 5.70
C LYS A 3 6.26 2.24 4.98
N LEU A 4 5.57 2.08 3.86
CA LEU A 4 5.92 1.05 2.87
C LEU A 4 7.07 1.62 2.04
N ALA A 5 8.30 1.25 2.41
CA ALA A 5 9.50 1.85 1.82
C ALA A 5 9.80 1.30 0.43
N TRP A 6 9.68 -0.02 0.25
CA TRP A 6 10.00 -0.70 -1.00
C TRP A 6 9.01 -1.83 -1.26
N LEU A 7 8.53 -1.89 -2.51
CA LEU A 7 7.80 -3.02 -3.05
C LEU A 7 8.26 -3.19 -4.49
N GLY A 8 8.80 -4.36 -4.80
CA GLY A 8 9.33 -4.67 -6.12
C GLY A 8 9.07 -6.13 -6.46
N VAL A 9 8.74 -6.38 -7.71
CA VAL A 9 8.57 -7.71 -8.29
C VAL A 9 9.41 -7.76 -9.55
N ASP A 10 10.06 -8.89 -9.82
CA ASP A 10 10.77 -9.11 -11.08
C ASP A 10 9.81 -8.94 -12.27
N SER A 11 10.25 -8.23 -13.31
CA SER A 11 9.40 -7.88 -14.46
C SER A 11 8.84 -9.09 -15.21
N ARG A 12 9.54 -10.24 -15.14
CA ARG A 12 9.06 -11.50 -15.73
C ARG A 12 7.80 -12.03 -15.06
N LEU A 13 7.43 -11.50 -13.88
CA LEU A 13 6.32 -11.96 -13.06
C LEU A 13 5.16 -10.96 -12.98
N HIS A 14 5.28 -9.74 -13.55
CA HIS A 14 4.29 -8.65 -13.45
C HIS A 14 2.90 -9.00 -14.01
N SER A 15 2.81 -9.97 -14.92
CA SER A 15 1.55 -10.45 -15.50
C SER A 15 1.33 -11.95 -15.30
N SER A 16 2.06 -12.55 -14.35
CA SER A 16 1.82 -13.93 -13.98
C SER A 16 0.47 -14.07 -13.26
N GLU A 17 -0.17 -15.23 -13.42
CA GLU A 17 -1.40 -15.58 -12.67
C GLU A 17 -1.19 -15.55 -11.15
N ARG A 18 0.07 -15.52 -10.69
CA ARG A 18 0.45 -15.42 -9.29
C ARG A 18 0.18 -14.05 -8.67
N ARG A 19 -0.02 -12.98 -9.46
CA ARG A 19 -0.33 -11.61 -8.99
C ARG A 19 0.57 -11.12 -7.84
N LEU A 20 1.86 -11.44 -7.88
CA LEU A 20 2.78 -11.28 -6.74
C LEU A 20 2.82 -9.86 -6.15
N GLY A 21 2.68 -8.82 -6.98
CA GLY A 21 2.67 -7.44 -6.48
C GLY A 21 1.48 -7.17 -5.55
N GLU A 22 0.32 -7.73 -5.87
CA GLU A 22 -0.88 -7.65 -5.03
C GLU A 22 -0.73 -8.46 -3.75
N THR A 23 -0.28 -9.70 -3.87
CA THR A 23 -0.08 -10.58 -2.72
C THR A 23 0.86 -9.94 -1.70
N ILE A 24 2.02 -9.46 -2.14
CA ILE A 24 3.00 -8.82 -1.25
C ILE A 24 2.45 -7.52 -0.66
N LEU A 25 1.68 -6.74 -1.44
CA LEU A 25 1.05 -5.53 -0.91
C LEU A 25 0.07 -5.89 0.21
N LEU A 26 -0.83 -6.84 -0.01
CA LEU A 26 -1.84 -7.24 0.97
C LEU A 26 -1.20 -7.80 2.24
N GLU A 27 -0.16 -8.63 2.13
CA GLU A 27 0.60 -9.13 3.27
C GLU A 27 1.25 -8.00 4.07
N ALA A 28 1.84 -7.01 3.40
CA ALA A 28 2.44 -5.85 4.06
C ALA A 28 1.39 -4.98 4.76
N LEU A 29 0.19 -4.84 4.16
CA LEU A 29 -0.92 -4.09 4.74
C LEU A 29 -1.52 -4.82 5.95
N GLU A 30 -1.67 -6.14 5.89
CA GLU A 30 -2.10 -6.97 7.01
C GLU A 30 -1.13 -6.81 8.20
N GLU A 31 0.17 -6.89 7.95
CA GLU A 31 1.17 -6.72 9.00
C GLU A 31 1.14 -5.31 9.60
N ALA A 32 1.02 -4.28 8.76
CA ALA A 32 0.87 -2.91 9.22
C ALA A 32 -0.39 -2.74 10.09
N TYR A 33 -1.50 -3.38 9.73
CA TYR A 33 -2.72 -3.36 10.53
C TYR A 33 -2.54 -4.05 11.88
N ARG A 34 -1.92 -5.23 11.91
CA ARG A 34 -1.61 -5.95 13.15
C ARG A 34 -0.78 -5.07 14.11
N ILE A 35 0.28 -4.43 13.60
CA ILE A 35 1.14 -3.53 14.40
C ILE A 35 0.30 -2.39 15.02
N VAL A 36 -0.61 -1.78 14.26
CA VAL A 36 -1.46 -0.70 14.77
C VAL A 36 -2.46 -1.20 15.81
N GLN A 37 -3.09 -2.36 15.59
CA GLN A 37 -4.03 -2.94 16.55
C GLN A 37 -3.35 -3.23 17.90
N TYR A 38 -2.12 -3.75 17.90
CA TYR A 38 -1.38 -4.02 19.13
C TYR A 38 -0.86 -2.75 19.83
N SER A 39 -0.40 -1.76 19.06
CA SER A 39 0.22 -0.55 19.61
C SER A 39 -0.77 0.55 19.95
N GLY A 40 -2.00 0.51 19.40
CA GLY A 40 -2.95 1.63 19.43
C GLY A 40 -2.47 2.87 18.67
N MET A 41 -1.37 2.77 17.91
CA MET A 41 -0.68 3.91 17.30
C MET A 41 -0.51 3.71 15.80
N GLY A 42 -1.18 4.55 15.01
CA GLY A 42 -0.99 4.59 13.55
C GLY A 42 -2.29 4.90 12.82
N ILE A 43 -2.27 5.89 11.94
CA ILE A 43 -3.46 6.35 11.23
C ILE A 43 -3.47 5.95 9.74
N ALA A 44 -2.30 5.62 9.17
CA ALA A 44 -2.15 5.28 7.76
C ALA A 44 -0.82 4.57 7.44
N VAL A 45 -0.82 3.84 6.32
CA VAL A 45 0.39 3.42 5.59
C VAL A 45 0.72 4.48 4.54
N VAL A 46 1.98 4.84 4.38
CA VAL A 46 2.46 5.85 3.42
C VAL A 46 3.46 5.22 2.46
N THR A 47 3.40 5.55 1.17
CA THR A 47 4.33 5.09 0.13
C THR A 47 4.72 6.25 -0.78
N ASP A 48 5.91 6.19 -1.36
CA ASP A 48 6.37 7.12 -2.39
C ASP A 48 6.48 6.35 -3.72
N PRO A 49 5.51 6.49 -4.66
CA PRO A 49 5.61 5.83 -5.95
C PRO A 49 6.80 6.39 -6.75
N LEU A 50 7.57 5.50 -7.39
CA LEU A 50 8.75 5.85 -8.20
C LEU A 50 8.41 6.09 -9.67
N THR A 51 7.30 5.52 -10.15
CA THR A 51 6.85 5.61 -11.54
C THR A 51 5.33 5.80 -11.62
N GLN A 52 4.83 6.29 -12.76
CA GLN A 52 3.39 6.39 -13.03
C GLN A 52 2.68 5.03 -13.00
N GLU A 53 3.40 3.95 -13.27
CA GLU A 53 2.86 2.60 -13.12
C GLU A 53 2.66 2.24 -11.64
N SER A 54 3.66 2.50 -10.79
CA SER A 54 3.54 2.27 -9.34
C SER A 54 2.48 3.18 -8.70
N ASP A 55 2.36 4.43 -9.14
CA ASP A 55 1.31 5.35 -8.68
C ASP A 55 -0.09 4.79 -8.97
N ARG A 56 -0.33 4.38 -10.23
CA ARG A 56 -1.60 3.74 -10.62
C ARG A 56 -1.83 2.42 -9.88
N PHE A 57 -0.78 1.62 -9.70
CA PHE A 57 -0.86 0.36 -8.95
C PHE A 57 -1.39 0.61 -7.53
N PHE A 58 -0.77 1.50 -6.75
CA PHE A 58 -1.20 1.79 -5.38
C PHE A 58 -2.61 2.39 -5.35
N LYS A 59 -2.94 3.32 -6.26
CA LYS A 59 -4.28 3.94 -6.32
C LYS A 59 -5.40 2.92 -6.55
N ARG A 60 -5.16 1.80 -7.25
CA ARG A 60 -6.16 0.72 -7.40
C ARG A 60 -6.54 0.05 -6.08
N TYR A 61 -5.67 0.09 -5.07
CA TYR A 61 -5.94 -0.44 -3.72
C TYR A 61 -6.39 0.65 -2.73
N GLY A 62 -6.84 1.81 -3.23
CA GLY A 62 -7.43 2.86 -2.41
C GLY A 62 -6.43 3.85 -1.81
N PHE A 63 -5.15 3.82 -2.22
CA PHE A 63 -4.20 4.84 -1.80
C PHE A 63 -4.60 6.22 -2.34
N LEU A 64 -4.55 7.24 -1.49
CA LEU A 64 -4.93 8.61 -1.76
C LEU A 64 -3.69 9.53 -1.82
N PRO A 65 -3.71 10.60 -2.63
CA PRO A 65 -2.63 11.59 -2.65
C PRO A 65 -2.51 12.33 -1.32
N MET A 66 -1.28 12.47 -0.81
CA MET A 66 -1.00 13.16 0.47
C MET A 66 -0.76 14.67 0.30
N GLY A 67 -0.74 15.18 -0.94
CA GLY A 67 -0.38 16.57 -1.24
C GLY A 67 1.10 16.91 -1.00
N ARG A 68 1.93 15.92 -0.62
CA ARG A 68 3.38 16.04 -0.53
C ARG A 68 4.00 15.58 -1.85
N GLN A 69 4.79 16.45 -2.48
CA GLN A 69 5.52 16.15 -3.71
C GLN A 69 6.62 15.11 -3.47
N PHE A 70 6.80 14.19 -4.40
CA PHE A 70 7.91 13.25 -4.47
C PHE A 70 8.34 13.08 -5.94
N GLY A 71 9.41 13.79 -6.32
CA GLY A 71 9.78 13.95 -7.74
C GLY A 71 8.64 14.60 -8.53
N GLU A 72 8.27 13.98 -9.65
CA GLU A 72 7.13 14.40 -10.48
C GLU A 72 5.78 13.83 -10.00
N LEU A 73 5.78 13.05 -8.90
CA LEU A 73 4.60 12.40 -8.34
C LEU A 73 4.29 12.96 -6.95
N GLN A 74 3.27 12.39 -6.29
CA GLN A 74 2.96 12.69 -4.90
C GLN A 74 3.14 11.45 -4.04
N SER A 75 3.61 11.65 -2.80
CA SER A 75 3.46 10.65 -1.75
C SER A 75 1.99 10.26 -1.63
N LEU A 76 1.74 8.97 -1.44
CA LEU A 76 0.40 8.41 -1.26
C LEU A 76 0.25 7.86 0.15
N TYR A 77 -0.99 7.82 0.65
CA TYR A 77 -1.31 7.18 1.91
C TYR A 77 -2.59 6.33 1.82
N LEU A 78 -2.66 5.29 2.63
CA LEU A 78 -3.82 4.43 2.80
C LEU A 78 -4.26 4.45 4.28
N PRO A 79 -5.46 4.96 4.61
CA PRO A 79 -5.95 4.99 5.98
C PRO A 79 -6.07 3.60 6.59
N MET A 80 -5.80 3.47 7.90
CA MET A 80 -5.93 2.18 8.60
C MET A 80 -7.36 1.61 8.56
N GLY A 81 -8.38 2.48 8.54
CA GLY A 81 -9.77 2.05 8.37
C GLY A 81 -10.03 1.41 7.01
N THR A 82 -9.40 1.91 5.94
CA THR A 82 -9.47 1.30 4.61
C THR A 82 -8.73 -0.03 4.57
N ILE A 83 -7.57 -0.13 5.25
CA ILE A 83 -6.82 -1.38 5.36
C ILE A 83 -7.66 -2.46 6.06
N GLY A 84 -8.33 -2.11 7.17
CA GLY A 84 -9.23 -3.04 7.87
C GLY A 84 -10.31 -3.61 6.95
N GLN A 85 -10.94 -2.78 6.11
CA GLN A 85 -11.93 -3.23 5.13
C GLN A 85 -11.35 -4.14 4.03
N LEU A 86 -10.07 -3.97 3.68
CA LEU A 86 -9.40 -4.78 2.65
C LEU A 86 -9.01 -6.16 3.17
N ILE A 87 -8.58 -6.27 4.42
CA ILE A 87 -8.07 -7.53 5.00
C ILE A 87 -9.14 -8.31 5.77
N ASP A 88 -10.15 -7.62 6.30
CA ASP A 88 -11.26 -8.20 7.07
C ASP A 88 -12.59 -7.58 6.56
N PRO A 89 -13.02 -7.96 5.35
CA PRO A 89 -14.23 -7.41 4.76
C PRO A 89 -15.46 -7.85 5.58
N PRO A 90 -16.43 -6.94 5.83
CA PRO A 90 -17.65 -7.32 6.54
C PRO A 90 -18.40 -8.42 5.78
N SER A 91 -18.82 -9.45 6.52
CA SER A 91 -19.59 -10.61 6.06
C SER A 91 -20.95 -10.25 5.45
#